data_AF-A0A235F4A4-F1
#
_entry.id   AF-A0A235F4A4-F1
#
_cell.length_a   1.000
_cell.length_b   1.000
_cell.length_c   1.000
_cell.angle_alpha   90.00
_cell.angle_beta   90.00
_cell.angle_gamma   90.00
#
_symmetry.space_group_name_H-M   'P 1'
#
loop_
_entity.id
_entity.type
_entity.pdbx_description
1 polymer ?
#
loop_
_entity_poly.entity_id
_entity_poly.type
_entity_poly.pdbx_seq_one_letter_code
_entity_poly.pdbx_strand_id
1 'polypeptide(L)'
;MLPLFYTITSKECGIFHVWEEGELEQLPLSQCKVQTADPLSNGRAKLLPELICTGFTHEEARVDAGLNGIETYMKRMYDNSHSALAITGVGTGKTAAEGLSRALLNSLHHEFIKRTNEQDLSVSISLDITKIEDERCLYFLQSLQLSRSEPAIYLGKPLLGFPVVYVRSHGMWFGSIGLNKVLAVSRALQAALLAAQNKEININPYGAVFTSLSINNEKQQDVSCKSQPLHQTFLSALITLQKNQIIPQFFHLSAEPLLNKHLAGIFGVTLTEET
;
A
#
# COMPACT_ATOMS: atom_id res chain seq x y z
N MET A 1 -3.91 15.66 12.44
CA MET A 1 -4.34 14.85 11.29
C MET A 1 -5.75 14.33 11.49
N LEU A 2 -6.07 13.58 12.55
CA LEU A 2 -7.45 13.11 12.81
C LEU A 2 -8.54 14.20 12.80
N PRO A 3 -8.33 15.42 13.36
CA PRO A 3 -9.34 16.49 13.26
C PRO A 3 -9.67 16.91 11.82
N LEU A 4 -8.68 16.85 10.91
CA LEU A 4 -8.92 17.09 9.49
C LEU A 4 -9.87 16.03 8.94
N PHE A 5 -9.61 14.76 9.22
CA PHE A 5 -10.44 13.65 8.72
C PHE A 5 -11.89 13.76 9.17
N TYR A 6 -12.13 14.10 10.44
CA TYR A 6 -13.49 14.40 10.90
C TYR A 6 -14.14 15.59 10.15
N THR A 7 -13.37 16.63 9.85
CA THR A 7 -13.88 17.83 9.15
C THR A 7 -14.28 17.52 7.71
N ILE A 8 -13.57 16.61 7.05
CA ILE A 8 -13.82 16.24 5.64
C ILE A 8 -14.72 15.01 5.49
N THR A 9 -15.26 14.47 6.58
CA THR A 9 -16.18 13.32 6.56
C THR A 9 -17.62 13.77 6.68
N SER A 10 -18.44 13.49 5.66
CA SER A 10 -19.89 13.72 5.66
C SER A 10 -20.52 12.87 4.55
N LYS A 11 -21.68 12.27 4.84
CA LYS A 11 -22.42 11.48 3.87
C LYS A 11 -22.98 12.32 2.72
N GLU A 12 -23.16 13.61 2.96
CA GLU A 12 -23.80 14.57 2.07
C GLU A 12 -22.80 15.36 1.22
N CYS A 13 -21.72 15.88 1.83
CA CYS A 13 -20.79 16.81 1.16
C CYS A 13 -19.31 16.61 1.50
N GLY A 14 -18.95 15.52 2.20
CA GLY A 14 -17.57 15.25 2.56
C GLY A 14 -16.72 14.75 1.39
N ILE A 15 -15.40 14.94 1.50
CA ILE A 15 -14.43 14.18 0.68
C ILE A 15 -14.53 12.70 1.05
N PHE A 16 -14.64 12.41 2.35
CA PHE A 16 -14.96 11.09 2.84
C PHE A 16 -16.47 10.97 3.03
N HIS A 17 -17.05 9.98 2.37
CA HIS A 17 -18.40 9.55 2.65
C HIS A 17 -18.45 8.75 3.96
N VAL A 18 -17.42 7.92 4.19
CA VAL A 18 -17.22 7.10 5.38
C VAL A 18 -15.75 7.13 5.77
N TRP A 19 -15.48 7.27 7.07
CA TRP A 19 -14.16 7.07 7.67
C TRP A 19 -14.34 6.65 9.13
N GLU A 20 -14.29 5.35 9.39
CA GLU A 20 -14.58 4.77 10.70
C GLU A 20 -14.08 3.33 10.80
N GLU A 21 -14.01 2.80 12.02
CA GLU A 21 -13.74 1.38 12.28
C GLU A 21 -14.97 0.52 11.90
N GLY A 22 -16.18 1.03 12.14
CA GLY A 22 -17.43 0.35 11.83
C GLY A 22 -17.54 -1.00 12.55
N GLU A 23 -18.11 -1.99 11.85
CA GLU A 23 -18.26 -3.37 12.33
C GLU A 23 -17.05 -4.27 11.97
N LEU A 24 -15.90 -3.67 11.60
CA LEU A 24 -14.71 -4.43 11.25
C LEU A 24 -14.11 -5.08 12.50
N GLU A 25 -13.70 -6.34 12.37
CA GLU A 25 -12.94 -7.00 13.42
C GLU A 25 -11.65 -6.21 13.69
N GLN A 26 -11.30 -5.99 14.96
CA GLN A 26 -10.17 -5.13 15.34
C GLN A 26 -8.93 -5.90 15.77
N LEU A 27 -8.97 -7.23 15.73
CA LEU A 27 -7.87 -8.12 16.09
C LEU A 27 -7.75 -9.27 15.09
N PRO A 28 -6.51 -9.69 14.73
CA PRO A 28 -5.23 -9.19 15.24
C PRO A 28 -4.77 -7.86 14.62
N LEU A 29 -5.36 -7.41 13.52
CA LEU A 29 -5.11 -6.10 12.93
C LEU A 29 -6.21 -5.13 13.34
N SER A 30 -5.82 -3.94 13.83
CA SER A 30 -6.75 -2.82 13.90
C SER A 30 -7.10 -2.38 12.48
N GLN A 31 -8.38 -2.12 12.24
CA GLN A 31 -8.89 -1.81 10.90
C GLN A 31 -9.71 -0.54 10.92
N CYS A 32 -9.53 0.29 9.89
CA CYS A 32 -10.37 1.44 9.63
C CYS A 32 -10.67 1.48 8.14
N LYS A 33 -11.94 1.65 7.80
CA LYS A 33 -12.37 1.80 6.41
C LYS A 33 -12.50 3.26 6.03
N VAL A 34 -12.25 3.52 4.76
CA VAL A 34 -12.49 4.82 4.14
C VAL A 34 -13.21 4.63 2.83
N GLN A 35 -14.22 5.45 2.58
CA GLN A 35 -14.89 5.54 1.29
C GLN A 35 -14.93 7.00 0.86
N THR A 36 -14.45 7.27 -0.34
CA THR A 36 -14.26 8.62 -0.86
C THR A 36 -15.31 8.97 -1.90
N ALA A 37 -15.75 10.22 -1.94
CA ALA A 37 -16.57 10.72 -3.03
C ALA A 37 -15.72 10.78 -4.33
N ASP A 38 -16.33 10.50 -5.48
CA ASP A 38 -15.68 10.69 -6.78
C ASP A 38 -15.80 12.17 -7.20
N PRO A 39 -14.69 12.95 -7.19
CA PRO A 39 -14.69 14.39 -7.49
C PRO A 39 -15.14 14.70 -8.92
N LEU A 40 -15.17 13.71 -9.82
CA LEU A 40 -15.52 13.90 -11.22
C LEU A 40 -16.99 13.50 -11.52
N SER A 41 -17.77 13.24 -10.48
CA SER A 41 -19.18 12.91 -10.63
C SER A 41 -19.99 14.11 -11.12
N ASN A 42 -20.79 13.91 -12.16
CA ASN A 42 -21.81 14.88 -12.56
C ASN A 42 -23.06 14.71 -11.69
N GLY A 43 -23.46 15.75 -10.95
CA GLY A 43 -24.65 15.73 -10.10
C GLY A 43 -24.39 15.12 -8.72
N ARG A 44 -25.17 14.11 -8.32
CA ARG A 44 -24.95 13.42 -7.04
C ARG A 44 -23.60 12.72 -7.07
N ALA A 45 -22.77 12.98 -6.05
CA ALA A 45 -21.46 12.38 -5.94
C ALA A 45 -21.59 10.85 -5.92
N LYS A 46 -20.99 10.19 -6.92
CA LYS A 46 -20.73 8.75 -6.85
C LYS A 46 -19.64 8.51 -5.83
N LEU A 47 -19.55 7.27 -5.37
CA LEU A 47 -18.52 6.86 -4.41
C LEU A 47 -17.46 6.03 -5.13
N LEU A 48 -16.21 6.29 -4.81
CA LEU A 48 -15.10 5.43 -5.17
C LEU A 48 -15.14 4.15 -4.31
N PRO A 49 -14.40 3.09 -4.70
CA PRO A 49 -14.36 1.85 -3.93
C PRO A 49 -14.00 2.10 -2.46
N GLU A 50 -14.65 1.36 -1.56
CA GLU A 50 -14.29 1.36 -0.15
C GLU A 50 -12.94 0.66 0.03
N LEU A 51 -12.07 1.26 0.83
CA LEU A 51 -10.75 0.72 1.18
C LEU A 51 -10.74 0.36 2.66
N ILE A 52 -10.12 -0.78 2.99
CA ILE A 52 -9.85 -1.15 4.38
C ILE A 52 -8.35 -1.03 4.64
N CYS A 53 -7.99 -0.10 5.51
CA CYS A 53 -6.62 0.13 5.93
C CYS A 53 -6.39 -0.52 7.30
N THR A 54 -5.17 -1.00 7.49
CA THR A 54 -4.78 -1.76 8.68
C THR A 54 -3.64 -1.08 9.40
N GLY A 55 -3.65 -1.14 10.72
CA GLY A 55 -2.57 -0.67 11.57
C GLY A 55 -2.25 -1.67 12.67
N PHE A 56 -1.09 -1.49 13.30
CA PHE A 56 -0.78 -2.21 14.54
C PHE A 56 -1.60 -1.67 15.72
N THR A 57 -2.06 -0.41 15.61
CA THR A 57 -2.97 0.23 16.57
C THR A 57 -4.16 0.85 15.84
N HIS A 58 -5.24 1.12 16.58
CA HIS A 58 -6.40 1.85 16.09
C HIS A 58 -6.02 3.22 15.50
N GLU A 59 -5.12 3.95 16.17
CA GLU A 59 -4.66 5.25 15.67
C GLU A 59 -3.92 5.10 14.33
N GLU A 60 -3.02 4.12 14.21
CA GLU A 60 -2.33 3.84 12.94
C GLU A 60 -3.32 3.50 11.82
N ALA A 61 -4.27 2.59 12.08
CA ALA A 61 -5.27 2.19 11.07
C ALA A 61 -6.12 3.38 10.60
N ARG A 62 -6.54 4.23 11.54
CA ARG A 62 -7.35 5.42 11.27
C ARG A 62 -6.57 6.48 10.50
N VAL A 63 -5.33 6.74 10.90
CA VAL A 63 -4.44 7.65 10.19
C VAL A 63 -4.22 7.16 8.77
N ASP A 64 -3.92 5.87 8.61
CA ASP A 64 -3.65 5.27 7.32
C ASP A 64 -4.87 5.30 6.39
N ALA A 65 -6.07 4.99 6.92
CA ALA A 65 -7.34 5.14 6.20
C ALA A 65 -7.57 6.58 5.72
N GLY A 66 -7.32 7.57 6.57
CA GLY A 66 -7.50 8.97 6.20
C GLY A 66 -6.51 9.42 5.11
N LEU A 67 -5.25 9.00 5.20
CA LEU A 67 -4.26 9.31 4.17
C LEU A 67 -4.59 8.64 2.84
N ASN A 68 -4.94 7.35 2.83
CA ASN A 68 -5.36 6.64 1.62
C ASN A 68 -6.61 7.26 0.99
N GLY A 69 -7.56 7.73 1.80
CA GLY A 69 -8.74 8.43 1.29
C GLY A 69 -8.38 9.69 0.51
N ILE A 70 -7.49 10.54 1.06
CA ILE A 70 -7.04 11.75 0.36
C ILE A 70 -6.26 11.38 -0.90
N GLU A 71 -5.36 10.41 -0.82
CA GLU A 71 -4.58 9.93 -1.96
C GLU A 71 -5.48 9.43 -3.09
N THR A 72 -6.52 8.68 -2.76
CA THR A 72 -7.51 8.15 -3.71
C THR A 72 -8.33 9.25 -4.37
N TYR A 73 -8.83 10.20 -3.58
CA TYR A 73 -9.57 11.37 -4.08
C TYR A 73 -8.70 12.21 -5.02
N MET A 74 -7.46 12.49 -4.62
CA MET A 74 -6.52 13.28 -5.41
C MET A 74 -6.09 12.55 -6.68
N LYS A 75 -5.79 11.26 -6.61
CA LYS A 75 -5.49 10.43 -7.78
C LYS A 75 -6.62 10.51 -8.80
N ARG A 76 -7.88 10.34 -8.35
CA ARG A 76 -9.06 10.46 -9.21
C ARG A 76 -9.19 11.85 -9.85
N MET A 77 -8.94 12.91 -9.11
CA MET A 77 -9.00 14.29 -9.62
C MET A 77 -7.99 14.52 -10.76
N TYR A 78 -6.80 13.92 -10.66
CA TYR A 78 -5.73 14.10 -11.64
C TYR A 78 -5.75 13.08 -12.79
N ASP A 79 -6.40 11.92 -12.64
CA ASP A 79 -6.50 10.88 -13.67
C ASP A 79 -7.17 11.33 -14.98
N ASN A 80 -8.10 12.29 -14.90
CA ASN A 80 -8.83 12.83 -16.06
C ASN A 80 -8.49 14.27 -16.37
N SER A 81 -7.58 14.89 -15.62
CA SER A 81 -7.04 16.17 -16.05
C SER A 81 -6.35 15.90 -17.39
N HIS A 82 -6.68 16.64 -18.45
CA HIS A 82 -5.94 16.65 -19.72
C HIS A 82 -4.48 17.14 -19.56
N SER A 83 -3.94 17.07 -18.35
CA SER A 83 -2.54 17.31 -18.07
C SER A 83 -1.73 16.22 -18.77
N ALA A 84 -0.65 16.63 -19.44
CA ALA A 84 0.29 15.74 -20.10
C ALA A 84 1.03 14.80 -19.11
N LEU A 85 0.74 14.89 -17.81
CA LEU A 85 1.41 14.16 -16.74
C LEU A 85 0.57 12.95 -16.34
N ALA A 86 0.96 11.77 -16.82
CA ALA A 86 0.43 10.51 -16.35
C ALA A 86 0.96 10.23 -14.93
N ILE A 87 0.38 10.85 -13.92
CA ILE A 87 0.72 10.61 -12.51
C ILE A 87 0.39 9.15 -12.19
N THR A 88 1.38 8.34 -11.84
CA THR A 88 1.18 6.91 -11.54
C THR A 88 0.96 6.65 -10.06
N GLY A 89 1.37 7.57 -9.17
CA GLY A 89 1.10 7.49 -7.73
C GLY A 89 0.88 8.85 -7.09
N VAL A 90 0.04 8.90 -6.06
CA VAL A 90 -0.21 10.08 -5.23
C VAL A 90 0.04 9.72 -3.78
N GLY A 91 0.68 10.60 -3.01
CA GLY A 91 1.02 10.39 -1.62
C GLY A 91 0.89 11.65 -0.77
N THR A 92 0.48 11.49 0.48
CA THR A 92 0.46 12.59 1.46
C THR A 92 0.80 12.08 2.85
N GLY A 93 1.13 12.98 3.77
CA GLY A 93 1.56 12.60 5.11
C GLY A 93 1.80 13.78 6.03
N LYS A 94 2.21 13.46 7.25
CA LYS A 94 2.61 14.44 8.27
C LYS A 94 3.91 15.14 7.88
N THR A 95 4.75 14.48 7.09
CA THR A 95 6.04 15.00 6.62
C THR A 95 6.17 14.84 5.11
N ALA A 96 7.02 15.65 4.48
CA ALA A 96 7.30 15.52 3.05
C ALA A 96 7.91 14.15 2.70
N ALA A 97 8.80 13.62 3.54
CA ALA A 97 9.39 12.30 3.34
C ALA A 97 8.35 11.18 3.33
N GLU A 98 7.34 11.27 4.19
CA GLU A 98 6.20 10.34 4.21
C GLU A 98 5.35 10.48 2.96
N GLY A 99 4.94 11.69 2.58
CA GLY A 99 4.15 11.92 1.38
C GLY A 99 4.85 11.45 0.10
N LEU A 100 6.14 11.76 -0.06
CA LEU A 100 6.94 11.33 -1.22
C LEU A 100 7.12 9.80 -1.25
N SER A 101 7.37 9.18 -0.08
CA SER A 101 7.50 7.72 0.02
C SER A 101 6.19 7.03 -0.32
N ARG A 102 5.06 7.56 0.15
CA ARG A 102 3.72 7.04 -0.17
C ARG A 102 3.38 7.21 -1.64
N ALA A 103 3.72 8.35 -2.25
CA ALA A 103 3.51 8.58 -3.68
C ALA A 103 4.28 7.53 -4.52
N LEU A 104 5.55 7.30 -4.19
CA LEU A 104 6.36 6.28 -4.84
C LEU A 104 5.81 4.87 -4.62
N LEU A 105 5.39 4.53 -3.40
CA LEU A 105 4.80 3.23 -3.09
C LEU A 105 3.49 2.99 -3.82
N ASN A 106 2.63 3.99 -3.95
CA ASN A 106 1.37 3.89 -4.67
C ASN A 106 1.61 3.73 -6.17
N SER A 107 2.63 4.39 -6.71
CA SER A 107 3.10 4.18 -8.10
C SER A 107 3.63 2.76 -8.32
N LEU A 108 4.47 2.25 -7.42
CA LEU A 108 4.98 0.88 -7.45
C LEU A 108 3.86 -0.15 -7.33
N HIS A 109 2.87 0.09 -6.47
CA HIS A 109 1.70 -0.78 -6.32
C HIS A 109 0.87 -0.80 -7.62
N HIS A 110 0.67 0.35 -8.26
CA HIS A 110 0.00 0.42 -9.57
C HIS A 110 0.71 -0.42 -10.65
N GLU A 111 2.03 -0.31 -10.77
CA GLU A 111 2.80 -1.15 -11.69
C GLU A 111 2.78 -2.64 -11.30
N PHE A 112 2.75 -2.93 -10.00
CA PHE A 112 2.62 -4.31 -9.51
C PHE A 112 1.28 -4.93 -9.92
N ILE A 113 0.17 -4.21 -9.75
CA ILE A 113 -1.16 -4.67 -10.18
C ILE A 113 -1.21 -4.87 -11.71
N LYS A 114 -0.63 -3.96 -12.50
CA LYS A 114 -0.53 -4.15 -13.96
C LYS A 114 0.19 -5.44 -14.33
N ARG A 115 1.40 -5.67 -13.78
CA ARG A 115 2.17 -6.89 -14.02
C ARG A 115 1.38 -8.15 -13.62
N THR A 116 0.61 -8.08 -12.54
CA THR A 116 -0.20 -9.22 -12.11
C THR A 116 -1.34 -9.56 -13.06
N ASN A 117 -1.95 -8.56 -13.69
CA ASN A 117 -2.99 -8.76 -14.71
C ASN A 117 -2.43 -9.40 -15.99
N GLU A 118 -1.14 -9.25 -16.24
CA GLU A 118 -0.41 -9.84 -17.37
C GLU A 118 0.06 -11.30 -17.09
N GLN A 119 -0.24 -11.84 -15.90
CA GLN A 119 0.03 -13.23 -15.47
C GLN A 119 1.51 -13.67 -15.45
N ASP A 120 2.49 -12.77 -15.50
CA ASP A 120 3.92 -13.12 -15.28
C ASP A 120 4.25 -13.24 -13.78
N LEU A 121 3.67 -14.25 -13.13
CA LEU A 121 3.83 -14.49 -11.69
C LEU A 121 4.51 -15.84 -11.43
N SER A 122 5.79 -15.77 -11.10
CA SER A 122 6.58 -16.92 -10.64
C SER A 122 7.42 -16.56 -9.42
N VAL A 123 7.55 -17.50 -8.49
CA VAL A 123 8.50 -17.43 -7.37
C VAL A 123 9.49 -18.57 -7.46
N SER A 124 10.71 -18.32 -7.00
CA SER A 124 11.79 -19.31 -6.98
C SER A 124 12.59 -19.32 -5.68
N ILE A 125 12.32 -18.36 -4.78
CA ILE A 125 13.07 -18.22 -3.55
C ILE A 125 12.08 -18.20 -2.39
N SER A 126 12.20 -19.14 -1.46
CA SER A 126 11.51 -19.09 -0.18
C SER A 126 12.37 -18.41 0.88
N LEU A 127 11.72 -17.64 1.75
CA LEU A 127 12.37 -16.96 2.85
C LEU A 127 12.32 -17.81 4.10
N ASP A 128 13.46 -17.92 4.77
CA ASP A 128 13.48 -18.50 6.12
C ASP A 128 12.78 -17.54 7.10
N ILE A 129 11.55 -17.89 7.46
CA ILE A 129 10.73 -17.12 8.40
C ILE A 129 11.37 -17.01 9.80
N THR A 130 12.29 -17.92 10.16
CA THR A 130 13.01 -17.87 11.45
C THR A 130 14.04 -16.75 11.52
N LYS A 131 14.39 -16.15 10.37
CA LYS A 131 15.36 -15.05 10.26
C LYS A 131 14.71 -13.66 10.21
N ILE A 132 13.39 -13.57 10.35
CA ILE A 132 12.70 -12.28 10.41
C ILE A 132 12.98 -11.63 11.76
N GLU A 133 13.66 -10.48 11.74
CA GLU A 133 14.02 -9.73 12.95
C GLU A 133 13.04 -8.59 13.27
N ASP A 134 12.29 -8.09 12.27
CA ASP A 134 11.34 -7.00 12.46
C ASP A 134 10.15 -7.43 13.33
N GLU A 135 9.95 -6.72 14.45
CA GLU A 135 8.93 -7.05 15.45
C GLU A 135 7.50 -7.05 14.89
N ARG A 136 7.19 -6.11 13.98
CA ARG A 136 5.85 -6.03 13.38
C ARG A 136 5.61 -7.20 12.43
N CYS A 137 6.60 -7.54 11.61
CA CYS A 137 6.53 -8.71 10.74
C CYS A 137 6.39 -10.02 11.55
N LEU A 138 7.12 -10.15 12.66
CA LEU A 138 7.01 -11.29 13.57
C LEU A 138 5.61 -11.40 14.17
N TYR A 139 5.05 -10.29 14.64
CA TYR A 139 3.68 -10.26 15.16
C TYR A 139 2.66 -10.71 14.10
N PHE A 140 2.79 -10.23 12.86
CA PHE A 140 1.86 -10.62 11.79
C PHE A 140 1.99 -12.10 11.43
N LEU A 141 3.22 -12.61 11.35
CA LEU A 141 3.50 -14.02 11.09
C LEU A 141 2.90 -14.92 12.19
N GLN A 142 3.13 -14.58 13.46
CA GLN A 142 2.59 -15.33 14.59
C GLN A 142 1.06 -15.31 14.60
N SER A 143 0.44 -14.17 14.27
CA SER A 143 -1.01 -14.05 14.18
C SER A 143 -1.60 -14.96 13.09
N LEU A 144 -0.92 -15.10 11.95
CA LEU A 144 -1.31 -16.06 10.91
C LEU A 144 -1.18 -17.50 11.37
N GLN A 145 -0.09 -17.84 12.07
CA GLN A 145 0.13 -19.19 12.61
C GLN A 145 -0.93 -19.57 13.64
N LEU A 146 -1.33 -18.65 14.50
CA LEU A 146 -2.42 -18.85 15.48
C LEU A 146 -3.78 -19.10 14.82
N SER A 147 -3.98 -18.57 13.61
CA SER A 147 -5.17 -18.82 12.79
C SER A 147 -5.19 -20.20 12.13
N ARG A 148 -4.28 -21.12 12.52
CA ARG A 148 -4.05 -22.45 11.93
C ARG A 148 -3.63 -22.43 10.47
N SER A 149 -3.05 -21.32 10.02
CA SER A 149 -2.34 -21.30 8.74
C SER A 149 -0.90 -21.72 8.92
N GLU A 150 -0.32 -22.32 7.88
CA GLU A 150 1.12 -22.55 7.75
C GLU A 150 1.67 -21.53 6.76
N PRO A 151 1.91 -20.27 7.19
CA PRO A 151 2.33 -19.23 6.27
C PRO A 151 3.74 -19.50 5.75
N ALA A 152 3.89 -19.46 4.43
CA ALA A 152 5.19 -19.52 3.76
C ALA A 152 5.42 -18.23 2.97
N ILE A 153 6.65 -17.70 3.02
CA ILE A 153 6.99 -16.42 2.40
C ILE A 153 7.96 -16.67 1.25
N TYR A 154 7.71 -16.00 0.12
CA TYR A 154 8.47 -16.17 -1.11
C TYR A 154 8.87 -14.81 -1.70
N LEU A 155 10.03 -14.76 -2.33
CA LEU A 155 10.44 -13.62 -3.16
C LEU A 155 10.04 -13.85 -4.61
N GLY A 156 9.37 -12.83 -5.16
CA GLY A 156 9.11 -12.71 -6.58
C GLY A 156 10.26 -12.10 -7.35
N LYS A 157 10.11 -12.11 -8.68
CA LYS A 157 10.92 -11.26 -9.56
C LYS A 157 10.79 -9.79 -9.11
N PRO A 158 11.91 -9.06 -8.88
CA PRO A 158 11.87 -7.64 -8.58
C PRO A 158 11.08 -6.85 -9.63
N LEU A 159 10.42 -5.77 -9.22
CA LEU A 159 9.73 -4.85 -10.12
C LEU A 159 10.41 -3.49 -10.03
N LEU A 160 10.95 -2.99 -11.14
CA LEU A 160 11.74 -1.74 -11.18
C LEU A 160 12.88 -1.72 -10.15
N GLY A 161 13.47 -2.90 -9.87
CA GLY A 161 14.50 -3.08 -8.85
C GLY A 161 14.00 -3.25 -7.41
N PHE A 162 12.69 -3.10 -7.16
CA PHE A 162 12.10 -3.21 -5.83
C PHE A 162 11.69 -4.65 -5.47
N PRO A 163 11.78 -5.02 -4.19
CA PRO A 163 11.39 -6.34 -3.72
C PRO A 163 9.88 -6.55 -3.84
N VAL A 164 9.52 -7.68 -4.43
CA VAL A 164 8.16 -8.21 -4.45
C VAL A 164 8.13 -9.47 -3.61
N VAL A 165 7.18 -9.54 -2.67
CA VAL A 165 7.04 -10.63 -1.72
C VAL A 165 5.65 -11.22 -1.87
N TYR A 166 5.57 -12.55 -1.76
CA TYR A 166 4.31 -13.28 -1.69
C TYR A 166 4.25 -14.10 -0.40
N VAL A 167 3.09 -14.11 0.24
CA VAL A 167 2.76 -14.95 1.39
C VAL A 167 1.73 -15.97 0.95
N ARG A 168 2.02 -17.25 1.11
CA ARG A 168 1.05 -18.32 0.94
C ARG A 168 0.40 -18.60 2.28
N SER A 169 -0.93 -18.50 2.37
CA SER A 169 -1.70 -18.80 3.57
C SER A 169 -3.11 -19.27 3.20
N HIS A 170 -3.65 -20.28 3.91
CA HIS A 170 -4.98 -20.86 3.65
C HIS A 170 -5.25 -21.23 2.17
N GLY A 171 -4.23 -21.72 1.46
CA GLY A 171 -4.34 -22.08 0.04
C GLY A 171 -4.39 -20.90 -0.94
N MET A 172 -4.35 -19.66 -0.45
CA MET A 172 -4.28 -18.44 -1.25
C MET A 172 -2.87 -17.83 -1.20
N TRP A 173 -2.62 -16.93 -2.14
CA TRP A 173 -1.38 -16.16 -2.25
C TRP A 173 -1.67 -14.67 -2.07
N PHE A 174 -0.83 -14.00 -1.29
CA PHE A 174 -0.95 -12.59 -0.97
C PHE A 174 0.35 -11.89 -1.34
N GLY A 175 0.32 -11.04 -2.36
CA GLY A 175 1.50 -10.36 -2.87
C GLY A 175 1.53 -8.88 -2.51
N SER A 176 2.72 -8.36 -2.25
CA SER A 176 2.97 -6.93 -2.11
C SER A 176 4.35 -6.54 -2.63
N ILE A 177 4.48 -5.25 -2.94
CA ILE A 177 5.73 -4.56 -3.24
C ILE A 177 6.09 -3.58 -2.12
N GLY A 178 7.38 -3.30 -1.93
CA GLY A 178 7.85 -2.33 -0.95
C GLY A 178 9.13 -1.62 -1.38
N LEU A 179 9.42 -0.46 -0.76
CA LEU A 179 10.67 0.27 -0.97
C LEU A 179 11.91 -0.51 -0.47
N ASN A 180 11.68 -1.42 0.47
CA ASN A 180 12.66 -2.36 0.99
C ASN A 180 11.96 -3.69 1.30
N LYS A 181 12.75 -4.73 1.63
CA LYS A 181 12.24 -6.07 1.87
C LYS A 181 11.29 -6.13 3.07
N VAL A 182 11.61 -5.42 4.15
CA VAL A 182 10.78 -5.38 5.37
C VAL A 182 9.38 -4.87 5.05
N LEU A 183 9.28 -3.78 4.29
CA LEU A 183 7.99 -3.19 3.94
C LEU A 183 7.20 -4.10 2.99
N ALA A 184 7.87 -4.77 2.04
CA ALA A 184 7.22 -5.73 1.16
C ALA A 184 6.68 -6.94 1.94
N VAL A 185 7.47 -7.50 2.87
CA VAL A 185 7.06 -8.60 3.76
C VAL A 185 5.91 -8.18 4.66
N SER A 186 6.04 -7.05 5.34
CA SER A 186 5.04 -6.50 6.26
C SER A 186 3.68 -6.36 5.59
N ARG A 187 3.62 -5.74 4.40
CA ARG A 187 2.38 -5.55 3.65
C ARG A 187 1.79 -6.84 3.10
N ALA A 188 2.62 -7.77 2.63
CA ALA A 188 2.13 -9.08 2.18
C ALA A 188 1.54 -9.90 3.34
N LEU A 189 2.15 -9.85 4.53
CA LEU A 189 1.62 -10.47 5.75
C LEU A 189 0.33 -9.79 6.21
N GLN A 190 0.26 -8.46 6.17
CA GLN A 190 -0.97 -7.71 6.46
C GLN A 190 -2.10 -8.06 5.51
N ALA A 191 -1.82 -8.21 4.21
CA ALA A 191 -2.83 -8.64 3.23
C ALA A 191 -3.36 -10.04 3.53
N ALA A 192 -2.47 -10.98 3.88
CA ALA A 192 -2.86 -12.33 4.28
C ALA A 192 -3.70 -12.34 5.56
N LEU A 193 -3.31 -11.53 6.57
CA LEU A 193 -4.06 -11.39 7.81
C LEU A 193 -5.42 -10.75 7.61
N LEU A 194 -5.49 -9.69 6.83
CA LEU A 194 -6.74 -9.00 6.53
C LEU A 194 -7.76 -9.96 5.91
N ALA A 195 -7.31 -10.83 5.01
CA ALA A 195 -8.16 -11.86 4.39
C ALA A 195 -8.48 -13.04 5.31
N ALA A 196 -7.64 -13.33 6.31
CA ALA A 196 -7.95 -14.34 7.33
C ALA A 196 -8.94 -13.80 8.38
N GLN A 197 -8.83 -12.52 8.72
CA GLN A 197 -9.64 -11.81 9.71
C GLN A 197 -11.01 -11.45 9.13
N ASN A 198 -11.06 -10.98 7.88
CA ASN A 198 -12.33 -10.69 7.22
C ASN A 198 -12.72 -11.85 6.30
N LYS A 199 -13.95 -12.37 6.46
CA LYS A 199 -14.48 -13.49 5.64
C LYS A 199 -14.65 -13.15 4.16
N GLU A 200 -14.58 -11.88 3.79
CA GLU A 200 -14.74 -11.39 2.41
C GLU A 200 -13.43 -10.81 1.89
N ILE A 201 -13.21 -10.96 0.57
CA ILE A 201 -12.06 -10.37 -0.12
C ILE A 201 -12.27 -8.86 -0.19
N ASN A 202 -11.74 -8.16 0.80
CA ASN A 202 -11.77 -6.71 0.86
C ASN A 202 -10.64 -6.10 0.02
N ILE A 203 -10.89 -4.90 -0.53
CA ILE A 203 -9.87 -4.15 -1.26
C ILE A 203 -8.84 -3.61 -0.26
N ASN A 204 -7.66 -4.22 -0.26
CA ASN A 204 -6.50 -3.76 0.49
C ASN A 204 -5.68 -2.80 -0.40
N PRO A 205 -5.37 -1.56 0.04
CA PRO A 205 -4.60 -0.62 -0.76
C PRO A 205 -3.15 -1.05 -1.01
N TYR A 206 -2.65 -2.08 -0.33
CA TYR A 206 -1.25 -2.46 -0.33
C TYR A 206 -0.95 -3.85 -0.88
N GLY A 207 -1.95 -4.69 -1.13
CA GLY A 207 -1.75 -6.09 -1.48
C GLY A 207 -2.67 -6.58 -2.57
N ALA A 208 -2.27 -7.68 -3.21
CA ALA A 208 -3.06 -8.39 -4.20
C ALA A 208 -3.24 -9.85 -3.79
N VAL A 209 -4.39 -10.43 -4.12
CA VAL A 209 -4.75 -11.82 -3.80
C VAL A 209 -4.72 -12.67 -5.07
N PHE A 210 -4.17 -13.87 -4.99
CA PHE A 210 -4.07 -14.80 -6.11
C PHE A 210 -4.48 -16.22 -5.69
N THR A 211 -5.11 -16.94 -6.63
CA THR A 211 -5.51 -18.34 -6.45
C THR A 211 -4.37 -19.31 -6.74
N SER A 212 -3.44 -18.93 -7.61
CA SER A 212 -2.32 -19.78 -8.02
C SER A 212 -1.11 -18.97 -8.42
N LEU A 213 0.08 -19.46 -8.09
CA LEU A 213 1.36 -18.89 -8.47
C LEU A 213 2.35 -20.00 -8.76
N SER A 214 3.14 -19.86 -9.83
CA SER A 214 4.11 -20.89 -10.25
C SER A 214 5.35 -20.88 -9.36
N ILE A 215 5.66 -22.00 -8.71
CA ILE A 215 6.90 -22.18 -7.94
C ILE A 215 7.91 -22.91 -8.82
N ASN A 216 9.03 -22.26 -9.11
CA ASN A 216 10.07 -22.79 -9.99
C ASN A 216 11.40 -22.91 -9.23
N ASN A 217 11.95 -24.12 -9.11
CA ASN A 217 13.29 -24.37 -8.53
C ASN A 217 13.50 -23.68 -7.18
N GLU A 218 12.64 -24.00 -6.21
CA GLU A 218 12.64 -23.38 -4.88
C GLU A 218 14.02 -23.48 -4.20
N LYS A 219 14.61 -22.33 -3.91
CA LYS A 219 15.80 -22.19 -3.08
C LYS A 219 15.45 -21.44 -1.81
N GLN A 220 15.96 -21.90 -0.68
CA GLN A 220 15.81 -21.16 0.58
C GLN A 220 16.88 -20.08 0.68
N GLN A 221 16.49 -18.87 1.08
CA GLN A 221 17.40 -17.76 1.31
C GLN A 221 17.16 -17.12 2.68
N ASP A 222 18.25 -16.91 3.42
CA ASP A 222 18.25 -16.06 4.61
C ASP A 222 18.01 -14.60 4.20
N VAL A 223 17.05 -13.94 4.85
CA VAL A 223 16.83 -12.51 4.65
C VAL A 223 16.89 -11.79 5.98
N SER A 224 17.86 -10.87 6.08
CA SER A 224 17.86 -9.88 7.13
C SER A 224 16.79 -8.83 6.83
N CYS A 225 15.68 -8.92 7.57
CA CYS A 225 14.59 -7.96 7.57
C CYS A 225 14.80 -6.93 8.68
N LYS A 226 15.78 -6.03 8.51
CA LYS A 226 16.03 -4.93 9.46
C LYS A 226 15.27 -3.67 9.09
N SER A 227 14.52 -3.13 10.03
CA SER A 227 13.83 -1.86 9.87
C SER A 227 14.81 -0.70 9.71
N GLN A 228 14.46 0.27 8.87
CA GLN A 228 15.23 1.47 8.61
C GLN A 228 14.35 2.70 8.75
N PRO A 229 14.88 3.85 9.18
CA PRO A 229 14.14 5.10 9.18
C PRO A 229 13.57 5.43 7.79
N LEU A 230 12.39 6.03 7.76
CA LEU A 230 11.66 6.32 6.52
C LEU A 230 12.47 7.16 5.53
N HIS A 231 13.18 8.19 6.01
CA HIS A 231 14.02 9.03 5.16
C HIS A 231 15.17 8.25 4.49
N GLN A 232 15.78 7.29 5.20
CA GLN A 232 16.84 6.44 4.64
C GLN A 232 16.27 5.44 3.64
N THR A 233 15.08 4.90 3.94
CA THR A 233 14.35 4.02 3.02
C THR A 233 14.01 4.76 1.72
N PHE A 234 13.55 6.01 1.81
CA PHE A 234 13.26 6.86 0.65
C PHE A 234 14.50 7.14 -0.21
N LEU A 235 15.60 7.57 0.42
CA LEU A 235 16.86 7.83 -0.30
C LEU A 235 17.39 6.56 -0.98
N SER A 236 17.30 5.42 -0.29
CA SER A 236 17.69 4.13 -0.86
C SER A 236 16.81 3.74 -2.04
N ALA A 237 15.51 4.06 -2.00
CA ALA A 237 14.60 3.84 -3.11
C ALA A 237 14.96 4.68 -4.35
N LEU A 238 15.38 5.93 -4.18
CA LEU A 238 15.87 6.76 -5.29
C LEU A 238 17.14 6.17 -5.92
N ILE A 239 18.06 5.66 -5.10
CA ILE A 239 19.26 4.97 -5.60
C ILE A 239 18.89 3.69 -6.36
N THR A 240 17.90 2.93 -5.88
CA THR A 240 17.39 1.75 -6.57
C THR A 240 16.83 2.11 -7.95
N LEU A 241 16.01 3.16 -8.04
CA LEU A 241 15.47 3.64 -9.32
C LEU A 241 16.58 4.03 -10.29
N GLN A 242 17.55 4.82 -9.83
CA GLN A 242 18.70 5.24 -10.65
C GLN A 242 19.50 4.04 -11.19
N LYS A 243 19.77 3.03 -10.34
CA LYS A 243 20.47 1.81 -10.76
C LYS A 243 19.71 0.99 -11.80
N ASN A 244 18.39 1.14 -11.86
CA ASN A 244 17.52 0.45 -12.81
C ASN A 244 17.07 1.38 -13.95
N GLN A 245 17.75 2.52 -14.16
CA GLN A 245 17.46 3.47 -15.25
C GLN A 245 16.02 3.98 -15.23
N ILE A 246 15.43 4.13 -14.03
CA ILE A 246 14.11 4.72 -13.84
C ILE A 246 14.27 6.12 -13.26
N ILE A 247 13.64 7.10 -13.91
CA ILE A 247 13.62 8.50 -13.50
C ILE A 247 12.30 8.79 -12.79
N PRO A 248 12.32 9.05 -11.47
CA PRO A 248 11.14 9.53 -10.76
C PRO A 248 10.98 11.04 -10.92
N GLN A 249 9.83 11.48 -11.42
CA GLN A 249 9.45 12.89 -11.47
C GLN A 249 8.38 13.14 -10.40
N PHE A 250 8.72 13.95 -9.39
CA PHE A 250 7.80 14.31 -8.32
C PHE A 250 7.18 15.69 -8.56
N PHE A 251 5.90 15.80 -8.25
CA PHE A 251 5.09 17.01 -8.40
C PHE A 251 4.43 17.36 -7.07
N HIS A 252 4.36 18.65 -6.76
CA HIS A 252 3.47 19.12 -5.71
C HIS A 252 2.08 19.35 -6.32
N LEU A 253 1.09 18.58 -5.88
CA LEU A 253 -0.27 18.67 -6.40
C LEU A 253 -1.04 19.78 -5.68
N SER A 254 -1.76 20.58 -6.44
CA SER A 254 -2.64 21.61 -5.90
C SER A 254 -3.87 20.95 -5.29
N ALA A 255 -4.23 21.35 -4.08
CA ALA A 255 -5.34 20.80 -3.31
C ALA A 255 -6.12 21.90 -2.60
N GLU A 256 -7.31 21.60 -2.07
CA GLU A 256 -8.09 22.60 -1.33
C GLU A 256 -7.29 23.14 -0.12
N PRO A 257 -7.41 24.43 0.22
CA PRO A 257 -6.64 25.05 1.31
C PRO A 257 -6.78 24.33 2.66
N LEU A 258 -7.91 23.65 2.89
CA LEU A 258 -8.16 22.87 4.11
C LEU A 258 -7.17 21.70 4.26
N LEU A 259 -6.83 21.02 3.17
CA LEU A 259 -5.91 19.87 3.18
C LEU A 259 -4.47 20.32 3.49
N ASN A 260 -4.04 21.43 2.88
CA ASN A 260 -2.69 21.97 3.04
C ASN A 260 -2.37 22.48 4.46
N LYS A 261 -3.39 22.78 5.28
CA LYS A 261 -3.19 23.24 6.66
C LYS A 261 -2.73 22.14 7.61
N HIS A 262 -3.02 20.87 7.31
CA HIS A 262 -2.81 19.75 8.22
C HIS A 262 -1.87 18.66 7.68
N LEU A 263 -1.43 18.81 6.43
CA LEU A 263 -0.55 17.87 5.71
C LEU A 263 0.70 18.61 5.24
N ALA A 264 1.81 17.89 5.09
CA ALA A 264 3.07 18.47 4.60
C ALA A 264 3.10 18.71 3.07
N GLY A 265 1.97 18.54 2.41
CA GLY A 265 1.82 18.57 0.96
C GLY A 265 1.18 17.28 0.43
N ILE A 266 0.66 17.36 -0.79
CA ILE A 266 0.19 16.22 -1.56
C ILE A 266 1.13 16.11 -2.76
N PHE A 267 1.72 14.93 -2.93
CA PHE A 267 2.77 14.70 -3.91
C PHE A 267 2.28 13.70 -4.95
N GLY A 268 2.47 14.03 -6.23
CA GLY A 268 2.32 13.11 -7.34
C GLY A 268 3.68 12.60 -7.79
N VAL A 269 3.72 11.41 -8.37
CA VAL A 269 4.92 10.87 -9.03
C VAL A 269 4.58 10.22 -10.36
N THR A 270 5.48 10.39 -11.33
CA THR A 270 5.55 9.62 -12.57
C THR A 270 6.89 8.91 -12.63
N LEU A 271 6.90 7.65 -13.09
CA LEU A 271 8.10 6.86 -13.32
C LEU A 271 8.28 6.67 -14.81
N THR A 272 9.44 7.06 -15.35
CA THR A 272 9.78 6.89 -16.77
C THR A 272 11.14 6.20 -16.89
N GLU A 273 11.32 5.41 -17.94
CA GLU A 273 12.64 4.87 -18.28
C GLU A 273 13.56 5.99 -18.80
N GLU A 274 14.85 5.90 -18.51
CA GLU A 274 15.88 6.77 -19.07
C GLU A 274 16.10 6.39 -20.54
N THR A 275 15.75 7.30 -21.46
CA THR A 275 15.94 7.15 -22.92
C THR A 275 17.33 7.54 -23.37
#